data_AF-E7DQ83-F1
#
_entry.id   AF-E7DQ83-F1
#
_cell.length_a   1.000
_cell.length_b   1.000
_cell.length_c   1.000
_cell.angle_alpha   90.00
_cell.angle_beta   90.00
_cell.angle_gamma   90.00
#
_symmetry.space_group_name_H-M   'P 1'
#
loop_
_entity.id
_entity.type
_entity.pdbx_description
1 polymer ?
#
loop_
_entity_poly.entity_id
_entity_poly.type
_entity_poly.pdbx_seq_one_letter_code
_entity_poly.pdbx_strand_id
1 'polypeptide(L)'
;MRIGNDWVCPIDLAPLVWNQLINIRDNIAPGLRNQLKADYEAGLLDYQERIDQFLSLNTWELAQDKQESVKANLLRAFPTLTDLEDYLQVVIGRPVIIPALSEQLNQQQAECLDQITKFIQQYDQNLEQRLRESALAGGEQLAAQLLEELADWEPGRKPIQFKRKMERHLMKVQVLLANASPEAGSSLQQMMAHLDSIVTDPAIEAKNLGSDGRSQLQQKIQEIRTKLLDEQRNLQSLATDDVGLSKATVMSFKFR
;
A
#
# COMPACT_ATOMS: atom_id res chain seq x y z
N MET A 1 -25.02 -5.25 21.90
CA MET A 1 -25.53 -6.62 21.65
C MET A 1 -24.73 -7.22 20.50
N ARG A 2 -24.43 -8.52 20.47
CA ARG A 2 -23.77 -9.14 19.30
C ARG A 2 -24.80 -9.83 18.44
N ILE A 3 -24.80 -9.55 17.14
CA ILE A 3 -25.54 -10.33 16.13
C ILE A 3 -24.47 -10.89 15.19
N GLY A 4 -24.22 -12.21 15.27
CA GLY A 4 -23.07 -12.82 14.60
C GLY A 4 -21.73 -12.30 15.14
N ASN A 5 -20.81 -11.92 14.25
CA ASN A 5 -19.53 -11.31 14.61
C ASN A 5 -19.61 -9.78 14.83
N ASP A 6 -20.76 -9.17 14.55
CA ASP A 6 -20.92 -7.72 14.55
C ASP A 6 -21.46 -7.20 15.88
N TRP A 7 -20.90 -6.08 16.32
CA TRP A 7 -21.37 -5.34 17.49
C TRP A 7 -22.50 -4.40 17.07
N VAL A 8 -23.69 -4.66 17.62
CA VAL A 8 -24.92 -3.92 17.33
C VAL A 8 -25.29 -3.04 18.52
N CYS A 9 -25.55 -1.77 18.22
CA CYS A 9 -25.97 -0.74 19.17
C CYS A 9 -27.43 -0.33 18.90
N PRO A 10 -28.32 -0.32 19.91
CA PRO A 10 -29.63 0.32 19.80
C PRO A 10 -29.49 1.81 19.47
N ILE A 11 -30.39 2.35 18.66
CA ILE A 11 -30.31 3.74 18.19
C ILE A 11 -30.36 4.78 19.32
N ASP A 12 -31.02 4.45 20.43
CA ASP A 12 -31.07 5.27 21.64
C ASP A 12 -29.71 5.42 22.33
N LEU A 13 -28.83 4.44 22.16
CA LEU A 13 -27.48 4.44 22.70
C LEU A 13 -26.43 4.87 21.67
N ALA A 14 -26.82 5.09 20.41
CA ALA A 14 -25.91 5.49 19.34
C ALA A 14 -25.14 6.78 19.66
N PRO A 15 -25.77 7.86 20.19
CA PRO A 15 -25.02 9.06 20.56
C PRO A 15 -23.94 8.81 21.61
N LEU A 16 -24.22 7.97 22.61
CA LEU A 16 -23.27 7.63 23.67
C LEU A 16 -22.10 6.81 23.13
N VAL A 17 -22.39 5.76 22.36
CA VAL A 17 -21.37 4.89 21.76
C VAL A 17 -20.52 5.65 20.75
N TRP A 18 -21.14 6.49 19.92
CA TRP A 18 -20.44 7.34 18.95
C TRP A 18 -19.49 8.32 19.64
N ASN A 19 -19.95 9.01 20.69
CA ASN A 19 -19.10 9.89 21.49
C ASN A 19 -17.93 9.14 22.15
N GLN A 20 -18.14 7.90 22.61
CA GLN A 20 -17.04 7.08 23.14
C GLN A 20 -16.03 6.70 22.07
N LEU A 21 -16.48 6.31 20.87
CA LEU A 21 -15.61 5.98 19.74
C LEU A 21 -14.79 7.20 19.28
N ILE A 22 -15.42 8.37 19.20
CA ILE A 22 -14.74 9.64 18.93
C ILE A 22 -13.72 9.94 20.02
N ASN A 23 -14.08 9.82 21.30
CA ASN A 23 -13.16 10.06 22.41
C ASN A 23 -11.95 9.10 22.37
N ILE A 24 -12.16 7.84 22.01
CA ILE A 24 -11.06 6.88 21.83
C ILE A 24 -10.16 7.31 20.67
N ARG A 25 -10.73 7.69 19.52
CA ARG A 25 -10.00 8.08 18.31
C ARG A 25 -9.23 9.39 18.49
N ASP A 26 -9.84 10.40 19.11
CA ASP A 26 -9.35 11.78 19.09
C ASP A 26 -8.58 12.14 20.36
N ASN A 27 -8.82 11.46 21.49
CA ASN A 27 -8.15 11.78 22.75
C ASN A 27 -7.26 10.63 23.24
N ILE A 28 -7.77 9.40 23.30
CA ILE A 28 -7.04 8.27 23.89
C ILE A 28 -5.93 7.78 22.95
N ALA A 29 -6.25 7.52 21.69
CA ALA A 29 -5.27 7.01 20.72
C ALA A 29 -4.10 7.99 20.48
N PRO A 30 -4.31 9.31 20.33
CA PRO A 30 -3.20 10.26 20.22
C PRO A 30 -2.39 10.37 21.50
N GLY A 31 -3.04 10.30 22.67
CA GLY A 31 -2.34 10.26 23.97
C GLY A 31 -1.40 9.05 24.08
N LEU A 32 -1.88 7.86 23.72
CA LEU A 32 -1.08 6.64 23.70
C LEU A 32 0.07 6.70 22.69
N ARG A 33 -0.15 7.31 21.51
CA ARG A 33 0.93 7.51 20.52
C ARG A 33 2.01 8.46 21.02
N ASN A 34 1.61 9.58 21.65
CA ASN A 34 2.57 10.51 22.23
C ASN A 34 3.38 9.85 23.36
N GLN A 35 2.73 9.01 24.17
CA GLN A 35 3.41 8.26 25.22
C GLN A 35 4.36 7.21 24.64
N LEU A 36 3.94 6.45 23.64
CA LEU A 36 4.81 5.50 22.94
C LEU A 36 6.03 6.19 22.32
N LYS A 37 5.85 7.38 21.74
CA LYS A 37 6.95 8.16 21.17
C LYS A 37 7.94 8.59 22.26
N ALA A 38 7.46 9.06 23.41
CA ALA A 38 8.32 9.41 24.54
C ALA A 38 9.09 8.19 25.08
N ASP A 39 8.42 7.04 25.23
CA ASP A 39 9.03 5.80 25.70
C ASP A 39 10.05 5.25 24.67
N TYR A 40 9.77 5.40 23.38
CA TYR A 40 10.68 5.06 22.30
C TYR A 40 11.94 5.92 22.31
N GLU A 41 11.79 7.25 22.41
CA GLU A 41 12.92 8.18 22.47
C GLU A 41 13.80 7.91 23.69
N ALA A 42 13.19 7.66 24.86
CA ALA A 42 13.90 7.27 26.07
C ALA A 42 14.63 5.92 25.92
N GLY A 43 13.96 4.92 25.35
CA GLY A 43 14.53 3.58 25.14
C GLY A 43 15.66 3.57 24.11
N LEU A 44 15.55 4.36 23.04
CA LEU A 44 16.60 4.52 22.03
C LEU A 44 17.86 5.16 22.64
N LEU A 45 17.67 6.15 23.51
CA LEU A 45 18.77 6.82 24.22
C LEU A 45 19.46 5.86 25.20
N ASP A 46 18.72 5.12 26.03
CA ASP A 46 19.30 4.11 26.93
C ASP A 46 20.04 3.01 26.14
N TYR A 47 19.49 2.58 25.00
CA TYR A 47 20.13 1.58 24.14
C TYR A 47 21.42 2.10 23.51
N GLN A 48 21.45 3.35 23.04
CA GLN A 48 22.66 4.02 22.55
C GLN A 48 23.73 4.12 23.63
N GLU A 49 23.36 4.56 24.84
CA GLU A 49 24.29 4.66 25.98
C GLU A 49 24.88 3.31 26.37
N ARG A 50 24.06 2.23 26.37
CA ARG A 50 24.55 0.87 26.64
C ARG A 50 25.51 0.36 25.56
N ILE A 51 25.24 0.65 24.29
CA ILE A 51 26.16 0.31 23.20
C ILE A 51 27.48 1.07 23.37
N ASP A 52 27.42 2.36 23.69
CA ASP A 52 28.62 3.18 23.88
C ASP A 52 29.43 2.73 25.09
N GLN A 53 28.78 2.39 26.21
CA GLN A 53 29.42 1.75 27.35
C GLN A 53 30.07 0.42 26.96
N PHE A 54 29.34 -0.45 26.24
CA PHE A 54 29.86 -1.75 25.80
C PHE A 54 31.09 -1.64 24.90
N LEU A 55 31.11 -0.67 23.99
CA LEU A 55 32.24 -0.41 23.10
C LEU A 55 33.41 0.28 23.82
N SER A 56 33.13 1.09 24.86
CA SER A 56 34.15 1.75 25.68
C SER A 56 34.93 0.80 26.58
N LEU A 57 34.39 -0.39 26.85
CA LEU A 57 35.11 -1.46 27.52
C LEU A 57 36.20 -1.95 26.55
N ASN A 58 37.44 -1.52 26.78
CA ASN A 58 38.64 -1.77 25.97
C ASN A 58 39.04 -3.26 25.82
N THR A 59 38.13 -4.20 26.06
CA THR A 59 38.32 -5.65 25.97
C THR A 59 38.40 -6.19 24.55
N TRP A 60 38.02 -5.39 23.54
CA TRP A 60 37.76 -5.91 22.19
C TRP A 60 38.90 -5.73 21.19
N GLU A 61 39.93 -4.91 21.49
CA GLU A 61 41.05 -4.59 20.58
C GLU A 61 40.63 -4.28 19.13
N LEU A 62 39.41 -3.76 18.94
CA LEU A 62 38.86 -3.47 17.62
C LEU A 62 39.36 -2.11 17.14
N ALA A 63 39.84 -2.06 15.89
CA ALA A 63 40.09 -0.81 15.19
C ALA A 63 38.83 0.07 15.17
N GLN A 64 39.01 1.39 15.26
CA GLN A 64 37.93 2.37 15.41
C GLN A 64 36.83 2.23 14.32
N ASP A 65 37.23 1.97 13.08
CA ASP A 65 36.31 1.75 11.95
C ASP A 65 35.38 0.54 12.16
N LYS A 66 35.86 -0.51 12.84
CA LYS A 66 35.05 -1.69 13.17
C LYS A 66 34.11 -1.42 14.34
N GLN A 67 34.50 -0.57 15.28
CA GLN A 67 33.61 -0.16 16.38
C GLN A 67 32.42 0.65 15.86
N GLU A 68 32.66 1.57 14.92
CA GLU A 68 31.58 2.34 14.26
C GLU A 68 30.64 1.43 13.45
N SER A 69 31.19 0.45 12.72
CA SER A 69 30.39 -0.54 11.99
C SER A 69 29.52 -1.40 12.92
N VAL A 70 30.07 -1.86 14.05
CA VAL A 70 29.33 -2.65 15.05
C VAL A 70 28.25 -1.79 15.72
N LYS A 71 28.54 -0.52 16.06
CA LYS A 71 27.56 0.42 16.58
C LYS A 71 26.38 0.59 15.61
N ALA A 72 26.67 0.82 14.33
CA ALA A 72 25.63 0.99 13.30
C ALA A 72 24.76 -0.27 13.14
N ASN A 73 25.36 -1.46 13.22
CA ASN A 73 24.61 -2.73 13.15
C ASN A 73 23.76 -2.97 14.39
N LEU A 74 24.26 -2.67 15.58
CA LEU A 74 23.49 -2.80 16.83
C LEU A 74 22.32 -1.81 16.87
N LEU A 75 22.50 -0.58 16.39
CA LEU A 75 21.42 0.41 16.29
C LEU A 75 20.32 0.00 15.32
N ARG A 76 20.66 -0.69 14.22
CA ARG A 76 19.65 -1.24 13.29
C ARG A 76 18.78 -2.35 13.89
N ALA A 77 19.22 -2.98 14.98
CA ALA A 77 18.44 -4.00 15.67
C ALA A 77 17.34 -3.42 16.57
N PHE A 78 17.40 -2.12 16.88
CA PHE A 78 16.33 -1.43 17.60
C PHE A 78 15.12 -1.26 16.66
N PRO A 79 13.88 -1.57 17.10
CA PRO A 79 12.67 -1.39 16.29
C PRO A 79 12.56 0.05 15.78
N THR A 80 11.96 0.28 14.62
CA THR A 80 11.70 1.66 14.19
C THR A 80 10.43 2.21 14.84
N LEU A 81 10.36 3.53 15.02
CA LEU A 81 9.15 4.18 15.53
C LEU A 81 7.92 3.84 14.68
N THR A 82 8.08 3.77 13.36
CA THR A 82 7.02 3.39 12.42
C THR A 82 6.49 1.97 12.68
N ASP A 83 7.38 1.00 12.91
CA ASP A 83 6.97 -0.37 13.24
C ASP A 83 6.17 -0.44 14.55
N LEU A 84 6.46 0.43 15.52
CA LEU A 84 5.76 0.49 16.80
C LEU A 84 4.41 1.23 16.70
N GLU A 85 4.34 2.30 15.90
CA GLU A 85 3.11 3.05 15.66
C GLU A 85 2.03 2.21 14.97
N ASP A 86 2.43 1.24 14.14
CA ASP A 86 1.52 0.30 13.47
C ASP A 86 0.73 -0.58 14.45
N TYR A 87 1.28 -0.89 15.62
CA TYR A 87 0.56 -1.63 16.67
C TYR A 87 -0.48 -0.78 17.42
N LEU A 88 -0.46 0.56 17.29
CA LEU A 88 -1.40 1.49 17.91
C LEU A 88 -2.38 2.12 16.89
N GLN A 89 -2.61 1.47 15.75
CA GLN A 89 -3.64 1.90 14.80
C GLN A 89 -5.05 1.60 15.33
N VAL A 90 -5.67 2.59 15.99
CA VAL A 90 -7.11 2.55 16.25
C VAL A 90 -7.85 3.07 15.03
N VAL A 91 -8.45 2.16 14.26
CA VAL A 91 -9.29 2.48 13.10
C VAL A 91 -10.74 2.20 13.46
N ILE A 92 -11.60 3.22 13.35
CA ILE A 92 -13.05 3.01 13.39
C ILE A 92 -13.44 2.38 12.05
N GLY A 93 -13.79 1.10 12.06
CA GLY A 93 -14.30 0.41 10.89
C GLY A 93 -15.64 0.99 10.42
N ARG A 94 -15.99 0.75 9.15
CA ARG A 94 -17.21 1.26 8.51
C ARG A 94 -18.47 0.83 9.29
N PRO A 95 -19.22 1.77 9.91
CA PRO A 95 -20.50 1.44 10.53
C PRO A 95 -21.55 1.12 9.46
N VAL A 96 -22.39 0.11 9.71
CA VAL A 96 -23.50 -0.27 8.82
C VAL A 96 -24.81 0.11 9.50
N ILE A 97 -25.59 0.99 8.85
CA ILE A 97 -26.92 1.38 9.32
C ILE A 97 -27.91 0.29 8.90
N ILE A 98 -28.55 -0.36 9.86
CA ILE A 98 -29.67 -1.29 9.58
C ILE A 98 -30.93 -0.44 9.41
N PRO A 99 -31.55 -0.39 8.23
CA PRO A 99 -32.64 0.53 7.96
C PRO A 99 -33.93 0.06 8.66
N ALA A 100 -34.26 0.70 9.77
CA ALA A 100 -35.63 0.86 10.26
C ALA A 100 -35.71 2.10 11.17
N LEU A 101 -36.66 2.98 10.86
CA LEU A 101 -37.16 4.12 11.65
C LEU A 101 -36.39 5.44 11.56
N SER A 102 -36.34 6.01 10.35
CA SER A 102 -36.07 7.45 10.17
C SER A 102 -37.22 8.34 10.67
N GLU A 103 -38.41 7.79 10.92
CA GLU A 103 -39.61 8.56 11.29
C GLU A 103 -39.82 8.74 12.80
N GLN A 104 -38.98 8.17 13.66
CA GLN A 104 -39.13 8.24 15.13
C GLN A 104 -37.92 8.85 15.87
N LEU A 105 -36.98 9.44 15.15
CA LEU A 105 -35.74 9.94 15.71
C LEU A 105 -35.95 11.30 16.38
N ASN A 106 -35.45 11.43 17.61
CA ASN A 106 -35.32 12.74 18.23
C ASN A 106 -34.16 13.54 17.59
N GLN A 107 -34.11 14.85 17.85
CA GLN A 107 -33.15 15.76 17.20
C GLN A 107 -31.68 15.36 17.42
N GLN A 108 -31.31 14.86 18.61
CA GLN A 108 -29.95 14.40 18.90
C GLN A 108 -29.59 13.10 18.14
N GLN A 109 -30.55 12.20 17.99
CA GLN A 109 -30.37 10.98 17.19
C GLN A 109 -30.22 11.29 15.70
N ALA A 110 -30.99 12.25 15.19
CA ALA A 110 -30.89 12.71 13.81
C ALA A 110 -29.53 13.36 13.52
N GLU A 111 -29.04 14.22 14.42
CA GLU A 111 -27.70 14.83 14.30
C GLU A 111 -26.58 13.78 14.37
N CYS A 112 -26.70 12.78 15.26
CA CYS A 112 -25.74 11.68 15.34
C CYS A 112 -25.73 10.83 14.06
N LEU A 113 -26.90 10.52 13.50
CA LEU A 113 -27.00 9.80 12.22
C LEU A 113 -26.41 10.59 11.05
N ASP A 114 -26.62 11.90 11.00
CA ASP A 114 -26.02 12.76 9.99
C ASP A 114 -24.48 12.75 10.09
N GLN A 115 -23.94 12.82 11.31
CA GLN A 115 -22.49 12.70 11.54
C GLN A 115 -21.93 11.33 11.13
N ILE A 116 -22.62 10.24 11.46
CA ILE A 116 -22.23 8.88 11.04
C ILE A 116 -22.29 8.77 9.51
N THR A 117 -23.33 9.32 8.89
CA THR A 117 -23.51 9.31 7.43
C THR A 117 -22.38 10.07 6.73
N LYS A 118 -22.04 11.27 7.22
CA LYS A 118 -20.89 12.06 6.73
C LYS A 118 -19.57 11.32 6.93
N PHE A 119 -19.38 10.65 8.07
CA PHE A 119 -18.20 9.82 8.31
C PHE A 119 -18.10 8.66 7.31
N ILE A 120 -19.20 7.94 7.03
CA ILE A 120 -19.23 6.87 6.02
C ILE A 120 -18.89 7.43 4.64
N GLN A 121 -19.49 8.56 4.25
CA GLN A 121 -19.20 9.21 2.96
C GLN A 121 -17.73 9.60 2.84
N GLN A 122 -17.14 10.18 3.88
CA GLN A 122 -15.71 10.53 3.91
C GLN A 122 -14.82 9.28 3.89
N TYR A 123 -15.20 8.22 4.60
CA TYR A 123 -14.48 6.95 4.58
C TYR A 123 -14.50 6.31 3.20
N ASP A 124 -15.66 6.25 2.55
CA ASP A 124 -15.83 5.68 1.22
C ASP A 124 -15.03 6.50 0.18
N GLN A 125 -15.06 7.84 0.27
CA GLN A 125 -14.22 8.72 -0.57
C GLN A 125 -12.72 8.51 -0.35
N ASN A 126 -12.27 8.44 0.91
CA ASN A 126 -10.87 8.19 1.24
C ASN A 126 -10.41 6.80 0.80
N LEU A 127 -11.27 5.79 0.93
CA LEU A 127 -10.99 4.43 0.48
C LEU A 127 -10.89 4.38 -1.04
N GLU A 128 -11.82 4.99 -1.76
CA GLU A 128 -11.80 5.08 -3.22
C GLU A 128 -10.54 5.79 -3.71
N GLN A 129 -10.15 6.90 -3.05
CA GLN A 129 -8.90 7.60 -3.35
C GLN A 129 -7.67 6.72 -3.07
N ARG A 130 -7.58 6.08 -1.91
CA ARG A 130 -6.46 5.17 -1.57
C ARG A 130 -6.38 3.97 -2.50
N LEU A 131 -7.51 3.43 -2.94
CA LEU A 131 -7.57 2.34 -3.91
C LEU A 131 -7.06 2.80 -5.29
N ARG A 132 -7.40 4.02 -5.73
CA ARG A 132 -6.85 4.61 -6.95
C ARG A 132 -5.34 4.83 -6.85
N GLU A 133 -4.88 5.42 -5.76
CA GLU A 133 -3.44 5.65 -5.49
C GLU A 133 -2.68 4.32 -5.44
N SER A 134 -3.24 3.30 -4.78
CA SER A 134 -2.66 1.95 -4.74
C SER A 134 -2.69 1.24 -6.09
N ALA A 135 -3.69 1.50 -6.94
CA ALA A 135 -3.76 0.95 -8.29
C ALA A 135 -2.69 1.59 -9.19
N LEU A 136 -2.46 2.91 -9.05
CA LEU A 136 -1.39 3.64 -9.72
C LEU A 136 0.00 3.14 -9.30
N ALA A 137 0.30 3.16 -7.99
CA ALA A 137 1.60 2.73 -7.46
C ALA A 137 1.85 1.23 -7.71
N GLY A 138 0.82 0.39 -7.54
CA GLY A 138 0.90 -1.03 -7.85
C GLY A 138 1.11 -1.29 -9.34
N GLY A 139 0.49 -0.49 -10.22
CA GLY A 139 0.67 -0.54 -11.66
C GLY A 139 2.11 -0.21 -12.07
N GLU A 140 2.68 0.85 -11.50
CA GLU A 140 4.08 1.24 -11.75
C GLU A 140 5.07 0.15 -11.33
N GLN A 141 4.92 -0.37 -10.10
CA GLN A 141 5.78 -1.44 -9.59
C GLN A 141 5.67 -2.71 -10.44
N LEU A 142 4.46 -3.05 -10.88
CA LEU A 142 4.22 -4.19 -11.74
C LEU A 142 4.84 -4.01 -13.12
N ALA A 143 4.75 -2.80 -13.71
CA ALA A 143 5.40 -2.47 -14.96
C ALA A 143 6.93 -2.58 -14.84
N ALA A 144 7.52 -2.08 -13.74
CA ALA A 144 8.96 -2.20 -13.47
C ALA A 144 9.40 -3.67 -13.39
N GLN A 145 8.68 -4.50 -12.63
CA GLN A 145 8.96 -5.94 -12.50
C GLN A 145 8.84 -6.66 -13.85
N LEU A 146 7.83 -6.32 -14.65
CA LEU A 146 7.66 -6.90 -15.99
C LEU A 146 8.82 -6.54 -16.92
N LEU A 147 9.27 -5.30 -16.91
CA LEU A 147 10.38 -4.84 -17.74
C LEU A 147 11.71 -5.52 -17.36
N GLU A 148 11.93 -5.77 -16.07
CA GLU A 148 13.06 -6.56 -15.57
C GLU A 148 12.96 -8.01 -16.03
N GLU A 149 11.81 -8.66 -15.86
CA GLU A 149 11.61 -10.05 -16.27
C GLU A 149 11.70 -10.25 -17.79
N LEU A 150 11.32 -9.25 -18.59
CA LEU A 150 11.46 -9.28 -20.06
C LEU A 150 12.89 -8.95 -20.51
N ALA A 151 13.68 -8.24 -19.70
CA ALA A 151 15.09 -7.96 -20.01
C ALA A 151 15.97 -9.21 -19.95
N ASP A 152 15.70 -10.08 -18.97
CA ASP A 152 16.45 -11.32 -18.74
C ASP A 152 15.90 -12.52 -19.53
N TRP A 153 14.85 -12.32 -20.33
CA TRP A 153 14.18 -13.39 -21.05
C TRP A 153 14.89 -13.75 -22.35
N GLU A 154 14.97 -15.07 -22.63
CA GLU A 154 15.54 -15.62 -23.86
C GLU A 154 14.61 -16.71 -24.44
N PRO A 155 14.46 -16.79 -25.78
CA PRO A 155 13.65 -17.82 -26.41
C PRO A 155 14.06 -19.24 -26.01
N GLY A 156 13.10 -20.06 -25.56
CA GLY A 156 13.32 -21.47 -25.18
C GLY A 156 13.94 -21.69 -23.80
N ARG A 157 14.34 -20.64 -23.07
CA ARG A 157 14.86 -20.75 -21.69
C ARG A 157 13.71 -20.77 -20.68
N LYS A 158 13.51 -21.91 -20.02
CA LYS A 158 12.44 -22.13 -19.00
C LYS A 158 11.04 -21.62 -19.44
N PRO A 159 10.56 -21.97 -20.66
CA PRO A 159 9.39 -21.35 -21.28
C PRO A 159 8.09 -21.48 -20.46
N ILE A 160 7.86 -22.64 -19.85
CA ILE A 160 6.69 -22.91 -18.99
C ILE A 160 6.72 -22.04 -17.73
N GLN A 161 7.90 -21.82 -17.12
CA GLN A 161 8.02 -20.99 -15.92
C GLN A 161 7.82 -19.51 -16.24
N PHE A 162 8.30 -19.07 -17.41
CA PHE A 162 8.09 -17.72 -17.89
C PHE A 162 6.60 -17.45 -18.16
N LYS A 163 5.91 -18.33 -18.90
CA LYS A 163 4.46 -18.18 -19.13
C LYS A 163 3.65 -18.11 -17.83
N ARG A 164 3.93 -19.00 -16.86
CA ARG A 164 3.31 -18.96 -15.52
C ARG A 164 3.60 -17.68 -14.73
N LYS A 165 4.74 -17.02 -14.97
CA LYS A 165 5.02 -15.70 -14.39
C LYS A 165 4.17 -14.62 -15.05
N MET A 166 4.10 -14.62 -16.38
CA MET A 166 3.27 -13.68 -17.14
C MET A 166 1.78 -13.81 -16.83
N GLU A 167 1.26 -15.04 -16.67
CA GLU A 167 -0.11 -15.30 -16.21
C GLU A 167 -0.39 -14.71 -14.82
N ARG A 168 0.57 -14.83 -13.89
CA ARG A 168 0.44 -14.24 -12.55
C ARG A 168 0.44 -12.71 -12.59
N HIS A 169 1.28 -12.11 -13.43
CA HIS A 169 1.28 -10.66 -13.62
C HIS A 169 0.00 -10.18 -14.29
N LEU A 170 -0.53 -10.91 -15.27
CA LEU A 170 -1.82 -10.62 -15.90
C LEU A 170 -2.95 -10.57 -14.86
N MET A 171 -2.99 -11.55 -13.94
CA MET A 171 -3.97 -11.59 -12.86
C MET A 171 -3.80 -10.40 -11.89
N LYS A 172 -2.56 -9.98 -11.60
CA LYS A 172 -2.31 -8.77 -10.79
C LYS A 172 -2.79 -7.49 -11.49
N VAL A 173 -2.55 -7.34 -12.79
CA VAL A 173 -3.05 -6.20 -13.58
C VAL A 173 -4.57 -6.14 -13.52
N GLN A 174 -5.27 -7.27 -13.65
CA GLN A 174 -6.74 -7.33 -13.57
C GLN A 174 -7.28 -6.85 -12.21
N VAL A 175 -6.61 -7.21 -11.11
CA VAL A 175 -7.00 -6.77 -9.76
C VAL A 175 -6.78 -5.25 -9.59
N LEU A 176 -5.67 -4.73 -10.12
CA LEU A 176 -5.39 -3.28 -10.08
C LEU A 176 -6.38 -2.50 -10.95
N LEU A 177 -6.73 -3.02 -12.13
CA LEU A 177 -7.68 -2.42 -13.06
C LEU A 177 -9.07 -2.21 -12.44
N ALA A 178 -9.53 -3.18 -11.63
CA ALA A 178 -10.83 -3.09 -10.95
C ALA A 178 -10.95 -1.89 -10.00
N ASN A 179 -9.81 -1.31 -9.61
CA ASN A 179 -9.72 -0.23 -8.62
C ASN A 179 -9.07 1.04 -9.19
N ALA A 180 -8.73 1.06 -10.48
CA ALA A 180 -8.01 2.16 -11.12
C ALA A 180 -8.94 3.33 -11.48
N SER A 181 -8.39 4.54 -11.53
CA SER A 181 -9.06 5.67 -12.18
C SER A 181 -9.21 5.41 -13.69
N PRO A 182 -10.10 6.11 -14.42
CA PRO A 182 -10.21 5.97 -15.87
C PRO A 182 -8.87 6.18 -16.60
N GLU A 183 -8.06 7.12 -16.13
CA GLU A 183 -6.76 7.49 -16.71
C GLU A 183 -5.73 6.38 -16.48
N ALA A 184 -5.56 5.94 -15.23
CA ALA A 184 -4.66 4.83 -14.88
C ALA A 184 -5.15 3.50 -15.47
N GLY A 185 -6.46 3.33 -15.59
CA GLY A 185 -7.12 2.16 -16.16
C GLY A 185 -6.78 1.96 -17.63
N SER A 186 -6.57 3.03 -18.40
CA SER A 186 -6.17 2.94 -19.80
C SER A 186 -4.78 2.31 -19.95
N SER A 187 -3.79 2.74 -19.16
CA SER A 187 -2.45 2.16 -19.17
C SER A 187 -2.43 0.73 -18.64
N LEU A 188 -3.20 0.44 -17.58
CA LEU A 188 -3.34 -0.92 -17.05
C LEU A 188 -4.03 -1.86 -18.05
N GLN A 189 -5.02 -1.39 -18.83
CA GLN A 189 -5.63 -2.17 -19.92
C GLN A 189 -4.63 -2.50 -21.02
N GLN A 190 -3.78 -1.54 -21.40
CA GLN A 190 -2.75 -1.77 -22.40
C GLN A 190 -1.69 -2.77 -21.92
N MET A 191 -1.24 -2.64 -20.66
CA MET A 191 -0.38 -3.64 -20.02
C MET A 191 -1.03 -5.02 -20.01
N MET A 192 -2.32 -5.12 -19.68
CA MET A 192 -3.08 -6.38 -19.71
C MET A 192 -3.09 -6.99 -21.11
N ALA A 193 -3.36 -6.20 -22.14
CA ALA A 193 -3.36 -6.66 -23.53
C ALA A 193 -1.97 -7.14 -23.99
N HIS A 194 -0.91 -6.45 -23.57
CA HIS A 194 0.46 -6.87 -23.86
C HIS A 194 0.82 -8.21 -23.21
N LEU A 195 0.47 -8.39 -21.93
CA LEU A 195 0.69 -9.66 -21.22
C LEU A 195 -0.14 -10.79 -21.80
N ASP A 196 -1.41 -10.53 -22.14
CA ASP A 196 -2.28 -11.51 -22.78
C ASP A 196 -1.70 -11.97 -24.13
N SER A 197 -1.12 -11.05 -24.90
CA SER A 197 -0.45 -11.37 -26.17
C SER A 197 0.83 -12.23 -26.03
N ILE A 198 1.42 -12.27 -24.83
CA ILE A 198 2.53 -13.17 -24.48
C ILE A 198 1.98 -14.52 -24.01
N VAL A 199 1.01 -14.51 -23.10
CA VAL A 199 0.45 -15.73 -22.50
C VAL A 199 -0.25 -16.61 -23.54
N THR A 200 -0.95 -15.99 -24.49
CA THR A 200 -1.69 -16.68 -25.55
C THR A 200 -0.82 -17.11 -26.74
N ASP A 201 0.44 -16.68 -26.80
CA ASP A 201 1.34 -17.01 -27.92
C ASP A 201 1.88 -18.45 -27.78
N PRO A 202 1.53 -19.37 -28.71
CA PRO A 202 1.99 -20.75 -28.65
C PRO A 202 3.53 -20.88 -28.82
N ALA A 203 4.20 -19.90 -29.43
CA ALA A 203 5.65 -19.91 -29.58
C ALA A 203 6.39 -19.70 -28.25
N ILE A 204 5.75 -19.11 -27.24
CA ILE A 204 6.35 -18.87 -25.92
C ILE A 204 6.64 -20.18 -25.16
N GLU A 205 5.83 -21.23 -25.38
CA GLU A 205 6.04 -22.53 -24.76
C GLU A 205 7.04 -23.43 -25.52
N ALA A 206 7.39 -23.05 -26.74
CA ALA A 206 8.22 -23.86 -27.62
C ALA A 206 9.68 -23.91 -27.14
N LYS A 207 10.15 -25.10 -26.77
CA LYS A 207 11.57 -25.33 -26.40
C LYS A 207 12.51 -25.29 -27.61
N ASN A 208 12.02 -25.71 -28.77
CA ASN A 208 12.81 -25.85 -29.99
C ASN A 208 12.21 -25.00 -31.12
N LEU A 209 12.44 -23.69 -31.05
CA LEU A 209 12.20 -22.78 -32.17
C LEU A 209 13.42 -22.80 -33.11
N GLY A 210 13.18 -22.80 -34.43
CA GLY A 210 14.22 -22.54 -35.43
C GLY A 210 14.79 -21.12 -35.31
N SER A 211 15.91 -20.82 -35.97
CA SER A 211 16.57 -19.50 -35.93
C SER A 211 15.60 -18.35 -36.19
N ASP A 212 14.76 -18.51 -37.21
CA ASP A 212 13.85 -17.46 -37.67
C ASP A 212 12.70 -17.26 -36.67
N GLY A 213 12.18 -18.35 -36.11
CA GLY A 213 11.14 -18.31 -35.07
C GLY A 213 11.65 -17.72 -33.74
N ARG A 214 12.93 -17.92 -33.39
CA ARG A 214 13.54 -17.28 -32.22
C ARG A 214 13.68 -15.78 -32.43
N SER A 215 14.17 -15.35 -33.59
CA SER A 215 14.34 -13.93 -33.93
C SER A 215 13.00 -13.19 -33.95
N GLN A 216 11.96 -13.78 -34.55
CA GLN A 216 10.62 -13.19 -34.58
C GLN A 216 10.02 -13.05 -33.17
N LEU A 217 10.15 -14.10 -32.34
CA LEU A 217 9.64 -14.07 -30.96
C LEU A 217 10.40 -13.04 -30.11
N GLN A 218 11.72 -12.94 -30.29
CA GLN A 218 12.55 -11.96 -29.60
C GLN A 218 12.20 -10.53 -30.01
N GLN A 219 11.94 -10.29 -31.30
CA GLN A 219 11.47 -8.99 -31.78
C GLN A 219 10.09 -8.64 -31.19
N LYS A 220 9.14 -9.58 -31.18
CA LYS A 220 7.82 -9.39 -30.57
C LYS A 220 7.92 -9.02 -29.09
N ILE A 221 8.74 -9.73 -28.32
CA ILE A 221 8.97 -9.44 -26.90
C ILE A 221 9.63 -8.08 -26.71
N GLN A 222 10.57 -7.70 -27.57
CA GLN A 222 11.21 -6.40 -27.52
C GLN A 222 10.24 -5.25 -27.83
N GLU A 223 9.33 -5.43 -28.80
CA GLU A 223 8.27 -4.47 -29.10
C GLU A 223 7.32 -4.31 -27.91
N ILE A 224 6.94 -5.41 -27.26
CA ILE A 224 6.12 -5.39 -26.04
C ILE A 224 6.85 -4.66 -24.91
N ARG A 225 8.15 -4.91 -24.74
CA ARG A 225 8.98 -4.24 -23.73
C ARG A 225 9.01 -2.72 -23.94
N THR A 226 9.13 -2.25 -25.18
CA THR A 226 9.07 -0.81 -25.49
C THR A 226 7.72 -0.21 -25.13
N LYS A 227 6.61 -0.89 -25.46
CA LYS A 227 5.26 -0.40 -25.12
C LYS A 227 5.03 -0.39 -23.59
N LEU A 228 5.52 -1.39 -22.87
CA LEU A 228 5.46 -1.43 -21.41
C LEU A 228 6.26 -0.30 -20.75
N LEU A 229 7.38 0.14 -21.35
CA LEU A 229 8.10 1.33 -20.90
C LEU A 229 7.28 2.60 -21.07
N ASP A 230 6.54 2.73 -22.16
CA ASP A 230 5.65 3.87 -22.38
C ASP A 230 4.48 3.86 -21.37
N GLU A 231 3.88 2.70 -21.10
CA GLU A 231 2.85 2.60 -20.06
C GLU A 231 3.38 2.86 -18.65
N GLN A 232 4.59 2.42 -18.34
CA GLN A 232 5.23 2.76 -17.07
C GLN A 232 5.40 4.28 -16.92
N ARG A 233 5.85 4.96 -17.98
CA ARG A 233 6.01 6.42 -17.98
C ARG A 233 4.68 7.15 -17.83
N ASN A 234 3.62 6.65 -18.46
CA ASN A 234 2.26 7.20 -18.33
C ASN A 234 1.75 7.07 -16.89
N LEU A 235 1.94 5.91 -16.26
CA LEU A 235 1.58 5.71 -14.85
C LEU A 235 2.40 6.60 -13.92
N GLN A 236 3.70 6.78 -14.20
CA GLN A 236 4.57 7.70 -13.46
C GLN A 236 4.14 9.16 -13.62
N SER A 237 3.81 9.62 -14.84
CA SER A 237 3.32 10.98 -15.04
C SER A 237 2.01 11.22 -14.30
N LEU A 238 1.07 10.27 -14.35
CA LEU A 238 -0.19 10.35 -13.60
C LEU A 238 0.07 10.41 -12.09
N ALA A 239 0.98 9.60 -11.56
CA ALA A 239 1.37 9.66 -10.16
C ALA A 239 2.04 10.99 -9.78
N THR A 240 2.77 11.63 -10.71
CA THR A 240 3.47 12.91 -10.46
C THR A 240 2.53 14.12 -10.60
N ASP A 241 1.55 14.04 -11.50
CA ASP A 241 0.54 15.08 -11.72
C ASP A 241 -0.53 15.06 -10.61
N ASP A 242 -0.94 13.89 -10.11
CA ASP A 242 -1.79 13.76 -8.92
C ASP A 242 -1.06 14.19 -7.63
N VAL A 243 0.28 14.18 -7.61
CA VAL A 243 1.04 14.78 -6.51
C VAL A 243 0.81 16.29 -6.42
N GLY A 244 0.40 16.97 -7.50
CA GLY A 244 -0.08 18.35 -7.48
C GLY A 244 -1.36 18.54 -6.65
N LEU A 245 -2.29 17.58 -6.70
CA LEU A 245 -3.47 17.52 -5.83
C LEU A 245 -3.10 17.05 -4.41
N SER A 246 -2.15 16.11 -4.25
CA SER A 246 -1.69 15.66 -2.92
C SER A 246 -1.01 16.78 -2.12
N LYS A 247 -0.25 17.68 -2.76
CA LYS A 247 0.30 18.88 -2.10
C LYS A 247 -0.80 19.85 -1.71
N ALA A 248 -1.85 19.99 -2.51
CA ALA A 248 -3.01 20.82 -2.18
C ALA A 248 -3.82 20.23 -1.01
N THR A 249 -3.96 18.92 -0.93
CA THR A 249 -4.68 18.22 0.16
C THR A 249 -3.86 18.16 1.46
N VAL A 250 -2.54 17.98 1.38
CA VAL A 250 -1.65 18.08 2.56
C VAL A 250 -1.52 19.52 3.06
N MET A 251 -1.64 20.52 2.18
CA MET A 251 -1.69 21.94 2.58
C MET A 251 -3.07 22.38 3.10
N SER A 252 -4.17 21.77 2.63
CA SER A 252 -5.53 22.09 3.10
C SER A 252 -5.87 21.48 4.47
N PHE A 253 -5.07 20.53 4.96
CA PHE A 253 -5.13 20.03 6.34
C PHE A 253 -4.29 20.81 7.36
N LYS A 254 -3.63 21.91 6.96
CA LYS A 254 -3.13 22.91 7.91
C LYS A 254 -4.27 23.81 8.39
N PHE A 255 -5.22 23.25 9.14
CA PHE A 255 -6.08 24.04 10.01
C PHE A 255 -5.44 24.13 11.39
N ARG A 256 -4.91 25.33 11.68
CA ARG A 256 -4.57 25.94 12.98
C ARG A 256 -3.84 25.09 14.01
#